data_AF-A0A397S524-F1
#
_entry.id   AF-A0A397S524-F1
#
_cell.length_a   1.000
_cell.length_b   1.000
_cell.length_c   1.000
_cell.angle_alpha   90.00
_cell.angle_beta   90.00
_cell.angle_gamma   90.00
#
_symmetry.space_group_name_H-M   'P 1'
#
loop_
_entity.id
_entity.type
_entity.pdbx_description
1 polymer ?
#
loop_
_entity_poly.entity_id
_entity_poly.type
_entity_poly.pdbx_seq_one_letter_code
_entity_poly.pdbx_strand_id
1 'polypeptide(L)'
;MSEINTTFESDFEKKIAENLNLKDSSDLKDEEKTKSKAEFISDVKDDIENFAVRLGLDKFTKNKDEWKKFYNFASSDFDWPQPPTEINERRLIFDYVIDPDWDPIGKELAKNALEYRRLLESNTLDPSQGTHILIINGNFIRYGLSEETKEMIEKYPGCYYVPIKERIIKLHRY
;
A
#
# COMPACT_ATOMS: atom_id res chain seq x y z
N MET A 1 38.98 2.71 5.17
CA MET A 1 37.92 1.71 5.39
C MET A 1 36.64 2.22 4.73
N SER A 2 36.46 2.00 3.43
CA SER A 2 35.35 2.57 2.65
C SER A 2 34.67 1.54 1.73
N GLU A 3 34.92 0.25 1.92
CA GLU A 3 34.44 -0.79 0.99
C GLU A 3 33.04 -1.34 1.34
N ILE A 4 32.48 -0.97 2.51
CA ILE A 4 31.21 -1.56 2.99
C ILE A 4 29.98 -0.86 2.39
N ASN A 5 30.04 0.46 2.14
CA ASN A 5 28.89 1.22 1.63
C ASN A 5 28.56 0.90 0.16
N THR A 6 29.56 0.71 -0.68
CA THR A 6 29.35 0.54 -2.13
C THR A 6 28.70 -0.82 -2.46
N THR A 7 29.08 -1.88 -1.74
CA THR A 7 28.48 -3.21 -1.91
C THR A 7 27.04 -3.23 -1.40
N PHE A 8 26.76 -2.57 -0.27
CA PHE A 8 25.41 -2.50 0.31
C PHE A 8 24.42 -1.75 -0.58
N GLU A 9 24.83 -0.63 -1.17
CA GLU A 9 23.98 0.14 -2.08
C GLU A 9 23.71 -0.62 -3.38
N SER A 10 24.69 -1.34 -3.91
CA SER A 10 24.54 -2.19 -5.10
C SER A 10 23.60 -3.38 -4.87
N ASP A 11 23.73 -4.08 -3.73
CA ASP A 11 22.86 -5.21 -3.39
C ASP A 11 21.40 -4.75 -3.14
N PHE A 12 21.22 -3.54 -2.61
CA PHE A 12 19.91 -2.94 -2.41
C PHE A 12 19.23 -2.52 -3.72
N GLU A 13 19.98 -1.87 -4.63
CA GLU A 13 19.46 -1.51 -5.96
C GLU A 13 19.09 -2.76 -6.77
N LYS A 14 19.89 -3.83 -6.65
CA LYS A 14 19.59 -5.11 -7.29
C LYS A 14 18.28 -5.74 -6.77
N LYS A 15 18.06 -5.75 -5.45
CA LYS A 15 16.81 -6.26 -4.85
C LYS A 15 15.57 -5.44 -5.27
N ILE A 16 15.70 -4.13 -5.40
CA ILE A 16 14.62 -3.27 -5.92
C ILE A 16 14.31 -3.63 -7.38
N ALA A 17 15.34 -3.78 -8.22
CA ALA A 17 15.17 -4.14 -9.63
C ALA A 17 14.55 -5.53 -9.84
N GLU A 18 14.95 -6.53 -9.04
CA GLU A 18 14.38 -7.88 -9.12
C GLU A 18 12.89 -7.90 -8.74
N ASN A 19 12.48 -7.14 -7.72
CA ASN A 19 11.07 -7.08 -7.28
C ASN A 19 10.16 -6.29 -8.23
N LEU A 20 10.68 -5.28 -8.93
CA LEU A 20 9.91 -4.50 -9.92
C LEU A 20 9.60 -5.29 -11.19
N ASN A 21 10.47 -6.21 -11.59
CA ASN A 21 10.32 -6.98 -12.84
C ASN A 21 9.32 -8.16 -12.75
N LEU A 22 8.74 -8.45 -11.59
CA LEU A 22 7.85 -9.61 -11.40
C LEU A 22 6.36 -9.34 -11.74
N LYS A 23 5.97 -8.13 -12.16
CA LYS A 23 4.55 -7.75 -12.36
C LYS A 23 4.06 -7.64 -13.82
N ASP A 24 4.93 -7.78 -14.82
CA ASP A 24 4.55 -7.56 -16.23
C ASP A 24 4.34 -8.85 -17.03
N SER A 25 3.47 -9.74 -16.54
CA SER A 25 3.00 -10.85 -17.37
C SER A 25 1.54 -11.17 -17.09
N SER A 26 0.66 -10.62 -17.92
CA SER A 26 -0.67 -11.18 -18.14
C SER A 26 -1.06 -11.02 -19.61
N ASP A 27 -0.67 -12.00 -20.43
CA ASP A 27 -1.36 -12.28 -21.69
C ASP A 27 -2.69 -12.97 -21.34
N LEU A 28 -3.82 -12.29 -21.57
CA LEU A 28 -5.14 -12.92 -21.54
C LEU A 28 -5.85 -12.66 -22.87
N LYS A 29 -6.28 -13.77 -23.48
CA LYS A 29 -7.00 -13.83 -24.75
C LYS A 29 -8.46 -13.44 -24.53
N ASP A 30 -8.95 -12.56 -25.41
CA ASP A 30 -10.35 -12.14 -25.52
C ASP A 30 -11.29 -13.30 -25.85
N GLU A 31 -12.34 -13.46 -25.04
CA GLU A 31 -13.60 -14.07 -25.48
C GLU A 31 -14.73 -13.02 -25.32
N GLU A 32 -15.12 -12.45 -26.46
CA GLU A 32 -16.06 -11.35 -26.56
C GLU A 32 -17.51 -11.88 -26.50
N LYS A 33 -18.19 -11.70 -25.34
CA LYS A 33 -19.66 -11.71 -25.27
C LYS A 33 -20.16 -10.27 -25.38
N THR A 34 -20.86 -9.98 -26.48
CA THR A 34 -21.43 -8.66 -26.78
C THR A 34 -22.57 -8.31 -25.83
N LYS A 35 -22.24 -7.70 -24.68
CA LYS A 35 -23.19 -6.95 -23.85
C LYS A 35 -23.45 -5.58 -24.48
N SER A 36 -24.68 -5.08 -24.35
CA SER A 36 -24.98 -3.72 -24.78
C SER A 36 -24.19 -2.71 -23.92
N LYS A 37 -23.79 -1.57 -24.51
CA LYS A 37 -23.05 -0.51 -23.78
C LYS A 37 -23.82 -0.02 -22.54
N ALA A 38 -25.16 -0.05 -22.58
CA ALA A 38 -26.00 0.34 -21.46
C ALA A 38 -25.96 -0.68 -20.31
N GLU A 39 -26.03 -1.99 -20.60
CA GLU A 39 -25.89 -3.06 -19.59
C GLU A 39 -24.47 -3.11 -19.02
N PHE A 40 -23.45 -2.93 -19.86
CA PHE A 40 -22.08 -2.89 -19.37
C PHE A 40 -21.84 -1.71 -18.41
N ILE A 41 -22.43 -0.54 -18.70
CA ILE A 41 -22.31 0.63 -17.82
C ILE A 41 -23.11 0.47 -16.52
N SER A 42 -24.28 -0.21 -16.55
CA SER A 42 -25.04 -0.49 -15.32
C SER A 42 -24.30 -1.48 -14.43
N ASP A 43 -23.80 -2.58 -15.00
CA ASP A 43 -23.09 -3.62 -14.25
C ASP A 43 -21.83 -3.05 -13.55
N VAL A 44 -21.03 -2.26 -14.28
CA VAL A 44 -19.83 -1.62 -13.72
C VAL A 44 -20.16 -0.60 -12.63
N LYS A 45 -21.32 0.08 -12.71
CA LYS A 45 -21.76 1.02 -11.65
C LYS A 45 -22.19 0.28 -10.39
N ASP A 46 -22.96 -0.79 -10.56
CA ASP A 46 -23.41 -1.63 -9.45
C ASP A 46 -22.19 -2.27 -8.76
N ASP A 47 -21.16 -2.65 -9.52
CA ASP A 47 -19.90 -3.17 -8.98
C ASP A 47 -19.14 -2.15 -8.11
N ILE A 48 -19.05 -0.88 -8.54
CA ILE A 48 -18.36 0.19 -7.77
C ILE A 48 -19.11 0.51 -6.47
N GLU A 49 -20.44 0.55 -6.49
CA GLU A 49 -21.23 0.80 -5.28
C GLU A 49 -21.11 -0.35 -4.29
N ASN A 50 -21.25 -1.59 -4.76
CA ASN A 50 -21.07 -2.78 -3.94
C ASN A 50 -19.66 -2.85 -3.34
N PHE A 51 -18.64 -2.54 -4.15
CA PHE A 51 -17.25 -2.41 -3.70
C PHE A 51 -17.09 -1.36 -2.59
N ALA A 52 -17.64 -0.16 -2.80
CA ALA A 52 -17.54 0.94 -1.83
C ALA A 52 -18.22 0.59 -0.51
N VAL A 53 -19.43 0.01 -0.54
CA VAL A 53 -20.17 -0.40 0.66
C VAL A 53 -19.45 -1.55 1.38
N ARG A 54 -18.98 -2.57 0.66
CA ARG A 54 -18.23 -3.71 1.22
C ARG A 54 -17.00 -3.24 2.00
N LEU A 55 -16.29 -2.25 1.46
CA LEU A 55 -15.09 -1.69 2.07
C LEU A 55 -15.37 -0.57 3.09
N GLY A 56 -16.60 -0.09 3.18
CA GLY A 56 -17.03 1.01 4.04
C GLY A 56 -16.58 2.40 3.56
N LEU A 57 -16.24 2.56 2.29
CA LEU A 57 -15.84 3.85 1.68
C LEU A 57 -17.01 4.84 1.63
N ASP A 58 -18.24 4.34 1.67
CA ASP A 58 -19.45 5.14 1.73
C ASP A 58 -19.58 5.96 3.03
N LYS A 59 -18.79 5.60 4.05
CA LYS A 59 -18.63 6.35 5.30
C LYS A 59 -17.61 7.48 5.18
N PHE A 60 -16.75 7.44 4.17
CA PHE A 60 -15.74 8.46 3.90
C PHE A 60 -16.29 9.56 3.00
N THR A 61 -17.00 9.18 1.95
CA THR A 61 -17.47 10.09 0.92
C THR A 61 -18.69 9.50 0.22
N LYS A 62 -19.52 10.35 -0.40
CA LYS A 62 -20.58 9.93 -1.34
C LYS A 62 -20.19 10.15 -2.81
N ASN A 63 -18.96 10.59 -3.06
CA ASN A 63 -18.45 10.84 -4.39
C ASN A 63 -18.06 9.53 -5.10
N LYS A 64 -18.82 9.15 -6.13
CA LYS A 64 -18.58 7.92 -6.90
C LYS A 64 -17.29 7.96 -7.71
N ASP A 65 -16.82 9.15 -8.09
CA ASP A 65 -15.55 9.27 -8.83
C ASP A 65 -14.35 8.96 -7.92
N GLU A 66 -14.43 9.33 -6.63
CA GLU A 66 -13.44 8.96 -5.62
C GLU A 66 -13.45 7.45 -5.35
N TRP A 67 -14.64 6.84 -5.26
CA TRP A 67 -14.75 5.38 -5.17
C TRP A 67 -14.13 4.69 -6.39
N LYS A 68 -14.39 5.21 -7.60
CA LYS A 68 -13.80 4.68 -8.83
C LYS A 68 -12.29 4.81 -8.87
N LYS A 69 -11.72 5.92 -8.39
CA LYS A 69 -10.27 6.08 -8.25
C LYS A 69 -9.67 5.00 -7.34
N PHE A 70 -10.29 4.77 -6.18
CA PHE A 70 -9.83 3.72 -5.26
C PHE A 70 -10.03 2.31 -5.82
N TYR A 71 -11.15 2.05 -6.50
CA TYR A 71 -11.40 0.80 -7.20
C TYR A 71 -10.29 0.50 -8.24
N ASN A 72 -9.91 1.48 -9.05
CA ASN A 72 -8.85 1.34 -10.04
C ASN A 72 -7.46 1.10 -9.40
N PHE A 73 -7.25 1.57 -8.18
CA PHE A 73 -6.02 1.33 -7.44
C PHE A 73 -5.98 -0.08 -6.83
N ALA A 74 -7.09 -0.51 -6.21
CA ALA A 74 -7.13 -1.69 -5.37
C ALA A 74 -7.54 -2.97 -6.13
N SER A 75 -8.29 -2.82 -7.23
CA SER A 75 -9.03 -3.88 -7.93
C SER A 75 -10.27 -4.38 -7.18
N SER A 76 -11.16 -5.07 -7.88
CA SER A 76 -12.47 -5.48 -7.36
C SER A 76 -12.40 -6.52 -6.24
N ASP A 77 -11.32 -7.31 -6.20
CA ASP A 77 -11.04 -8.37 -5.24
C ASP A 77 -10.38 -7.89 -3.96
N PHE A 78 -10.06 -6.59 -3.86
CA PHE A 78 -9.42 -6.04 -2.67
C PHE A 78 -10.29 -6.20 -1.42
N ASP A 79 -9.65 -6.59 -0.33
CA ASP A 79 -10.14 -6.52 1.04
C ASP A 79 -9.09 -5.86 1.95
N TRP A 80 -9.55 -5.17 2.99
CA TRP A 80 -8.64 -4.61 4.00
C TRP A 80 -7.89 -5.72 4.76
N PRO A 81 -6.58 -5.57 5.03
CA PRO A 81 -5.83 -6.50 5.88
C PRO A 81 -6.49 -6.72 7.25
N GLN A 82 -6.32 -7.90 7.84
CA GLN A 82 -6.91 -8.27 9.13
C GLN A 82 -5.86 -8.19 10.28
N PRO A 83 -6.24 -8.12 11.57
CA PRO A 83 -7.54 -7.65 12.02
C PRO A 83 -7.89 -6.29 11.39
N PRO A 84 -9.17 -5.95 11.24
CA PRO A 84 -9.63 -4.80 10.48
C PRO A 84 -8.78 -3.57 10.77
N THR A 85 -8.09 -3.04 9.75
CA THR A 85 -7.41 -1.75 9.84
C THR A 85 -8.35 -0.71 10.47
N GLU A 86 -7.87 0.06 11.45
CA GLU A 86 -8.68 1.07 12.13
C GLU A 86 -9.33 2.03 11.11
N ILE A 87 -10.56 2.49 11.38
CA ILE A 87 -11.33 3.26 10.40
C ILE A 87 -10.59 4.53 9.94
N ASN A 88 -9.83 5.16 10.84
CA ASN A 88 -9.04 6.35 10.56
C ASN A 88 -7.87 6.05 9.62
N GLU A 89 -7.26 4.87 9.74
CA GLU A 89 -6.17 4.48 8.86
C GLU A 89 -6.69 4.05 7.49
N ARG A 90 -7.82 3.34 7.42
CA ARG A 90 -8.51 3.10 6.13
C ARG A 90 -8.83 4.39 5.42
N ARG A 91 -9.28 5.41 6.17
CA ARG A 91 -9.54 6.74 5.65
C ARG A 91 -8.26 7.37 5.11
N LEU A 92 -7.16 7.30 5.85
CA LEU A 92 -5.87 7.84 5.42
C LEU A 92 -5.36 7.16 4.14
N ILE A 93 -5.42 5.82 4.07
CA ILE A 93 -5.03 5.05 2.88
C ILE A 93 -5.92 5.43 1.68
N PHE A 94 -7.22 5.61 1.91
CA PHE A 94 -8.14 6.08 0.89
C PHE A 94 -7.77 7.48 0.39
N ASP A 95 -7.52 8.42 1.29
CA ASP A 95 -7.16 9.80 0.96
C ASP A 95 -5.85 9.86 0.16
N TYR A 96 -4.83 9.07 0.51
CA TYR A 96 -3.60 8.93 -0.28
C TYR A 96 -3.84 8.57 -1.75
N VAL A 97 -4.93 7.88 -2.07
CA VAL A 97 -5.23 7.45 -3.45
C VAL A 97 -6.08 8.48 -4.19
N ILE A 98 -6.97 9.18 -3.50
CA ILE A 98 -8.01 9.99 -4.15
C ILE A 98 -7.69 11.48 -4.19
N ASP A 99 -6.95 11.98 -3.21
CA ASP A 99 -6.68 13.39 -2.99
C ASP A 99 -5.41 13.83 -3.75
N PRO A 100 -5.52 14.78 -4.69
CA PRO A 100 -4.40 15.27 -5.48
C PRO A 100 -3.26 15.87 -4.66
N ASP A 101 -3.49 16.30 -3.42
CA ASP A 101 -2.44 16.87 -2.57
C ASP A 101 -1.34 15.84 -2.25
N TRP A 102 -1.64 14.54 -2.39
CA TRP A 102 -0.66 13.47 -2.23
C TRP A 102 0.05 13.09 -3.52
N ASP A 103 -0.34 13.59 -4.69
CA ASP A 103 0.36 13.27 -5.93
C ASP A 103 1.76 13.92 -5.96
N PRO A 104 2.81 13.20 -6.43
CA PRO A 104 2.77 11.85 -7.02
C PRO A 104 3.00 10.70 -6.03
N ILE A 105 3.18 10.97 -4.73
CA ILE A 105 3.62 10.00 -3.72
C ILE A 105 2.47 9.19 -3.11
N GLY A 106 1.22 9.59 -3.29
CA GLY A 106 0.06 9.03 -2.61
C GLY A 106 -0.13 7.53 -2.88
N LYS A 107 0.01 7.09 -4.13
CA LYS A 107 -0.06 5.66 -4.48
C LYS A 107 1.01 4.83 -3.78
N GLU A 108 2.21 5.37 -3.62
CA GLU A 108 3.32 4.72 -2.93
C GLU A 108 3.03 4.61 -1.44
N LEU A 109 2.59 5.70 -0.80
CA LEU A 109 2.15 5.72 0.60
C LEU A 109 1.04 4.69 0.86
N ALA A 110 0.03 4.63 -0.01
CA ALA A 110 -1.08 3.69 0.12
C ALA A 110 -0.64 2.22 0.04
N LYS A 111 0.22 1.87 -0.93
CA LYS A 111 0.78 0.51 -1.05
C LYS A 111 1.60 0.13 0.18
N ASN A 112 2.47 1.04 0.62
CA ASN A 112 3.38 0.80 1.73
C ASN A 112 2.62 0.65 3.07
N ALA A 113 1.55 1.44 3.28
CA ALA A 113 0.67 1.29 4.42
C ALA A 113 -0.06 -0.06 4.45
N LEU A 114 -0.59 -0.50 3.30
CA LEU A 114 -1.27 -1.79 3.18
C LEU A 114 -0.32 -2.95 3.45
N GLU A 115 0.89 -2.90 2.90
CA GLU A 115 1.89 -3.94 3.12
C GLU A 115 2.36 -3.99 4.57
N TYR A 116 2.57 -2.82 5.20
CA TYR A 116 2.91 -2.78 6.62
C TYR A 116 1.87 -3.48 7.47
N ARG A 117 0.58 -3.28 7.18
CA ARG A 117 -0.51 -3.96 7.90
C ARG A 117 -0.49 -5.47 7.72
N ARG A 118 -0.26 -5.96 6.49
CA ARG A 118 -0.12 -7.40 6.23
C ARG A 118 1.06 -8.02 6.96
N LEU A 119 2.18 -7.30 7.06
CA LEU A 119 3.37 -7.77 7.78
C LEU A 119 3.17 -7.81 9.30
N LEU A 120 2.42 -6.86 9.86
CA LEU A 120 2.04 -6.91 11.27
C LEU A 120 1.07 -8.06 11.54
N GLU A 121 0.10 -8.28 10.65
CA GLU A 121 -0.87 -9.39 10.72
C GLU A 121 -0.19 -10.75 10.70
N SER A 122 0.77 -10.93 9.77
CA SER A 122 1.41 -12.21 9.53
C SER A 122 2.27 -12.69 10.70
N ASN A 123 2.63 -11.81 11.64
CA ASN A 123 3.57 -12.07 12.74
C ASN A 123 4.91 -12.68 12.25
N THR A 124 5.31 -12.43 11.01
CA THR A 124 6.55 -12.99 10.42
C THR A 124 7.77 -12.10 10.61
N LEU A 125 7.59 -10.90 11.17
CA LEU A 125 8.69 -9.96 11.43
C LEU A 125 9.56 -10.46 12.60
N ASP A 126 10.88 -10.50 12.38
CA ASP A 126 11.88 -10.97 13.34
C ASP A 126 12.51 -9.79 14.12
N PRO A 127 12.21 -9.64 15.42
CA PRO A 127 12.78 -8.58 16.24
C PRO A 127 14.29 -8.65 16.46
N SER A 128 14.93 -9.78 16.16
CA SER A 128 16.39 -9.91 16.27
C SER A 128 17.14 -9.25 15.10
N GLN A 129 16.45 -9.02 13.97
CA GLN A 129 17.03 -8.42 12.77
C GLN A 129 16.99 -6.88 12.78
N GLY A 130 16.10 -6.28 13.57
CA GLY A 130 15.97 -4.84 13.70
C GLY A 130 14.71 -4.41 14.43
N THR A 131 14.61 -3.10 14.69
CA THR A 131 13.45 -2.49 15.35
C THR A 131 12.48 -1.85 14.36
N HIS A 132 12.94 -1.60 13.13
CA HIS A 132 12.17 -0.98 12.05
C HIS A 132 12.33 -1.79 10.76
N ILE A 133 11.42 -1.56 9.83
CA ILE A 133 11.45 -2.13 8.49
C ILE A 133 11.29 -1.04 7.44
N LEU A 134 11.94 -1.26 6.30
CA LEU A 134 11.76 -0.45 5.11
C LEU A 134 10.83 -1.16 4.14
N ILE A 135 9.79 -0.45 3.71
CA ILE A 135 8.84 -0.89 2.70
C ILE A 135 8.87 0.10 1.55
N ILE A 136 9.05 -0.43 0.33
CA ILE A 136 9.06 0.33 -0.91
C ILE A 136 8.19 -0.40 -1.95
N ASN A 137 7.31 0.35 -2.59
CA ASN A 137 6.35 -0.06 -3.61
C ASN A 137 5.50 -1.27 -3.17
N GLY A 138 5.11 -1.28 -1.89
CA GLY A 138 4.35 -2.36 -1.28
C GLY A 138 5.15 -3.64 -1.06
N ASN A 139 6.49 -3.58 -0.96
CA ASN A 139 7.33 -4.74 -0.68
C ASN A 139 8.21 -4.48 0.54
N PHE A 140 8.30 -5.47 1.43
CA PHE A 140 9.34 -5.51 2.46
C PHE A 140 10.74 -5.58 1.82
N ILE A 141 11.61 -4.64 2.18
CA ILE A 141 12.96 -4.58 1.62
C ILE A 141 14.03 -5.06 2.61
N ARG A 142 14.02 -4.53 3.84
CA ARG A 142 14.98 -4.88 4.89
C ARG A 142 14.54 -4.45 6.29
N TYR A 143 15.21 -5.00 7.30
CA TYR A 143 15.22 -4.47 8.66
C TYR A 143 16.18 -3.27 8.80
N GLY A 144 15.97 -2.48 9.84
CA GLY A 144 16.85 -1.40 10.25
C GLY A 144 16.66 -0.97 11.71
N LEU A 145 17.41 0.06 12.11
CA LEU A 145 17.37 0.68 13.44
C LEU A 145 16.62 2.02 13.39
N SER A 146 16.23 2.61 14.52
CA SER A 146 15.34 3.80 14.55
C SER A 146 15.89 5.09 13.91
N GLU A 147 17.09 5.07 13.34
CA GLU A 147 17.70 6.21 12.66
C GLU A 147 17.37 6.15 11.17
N GLU A 148 16.43 6.99 10.73
CA GLU A 148 16.23 7.28 9.31
C GLU A 148 17.40 8.13 8.80
N THR A 149 17.98 7.75 7.66
CA THR A 149 18.84 8.67 6.91
C THR A 149 17.94 9.52 6.01
N LYS A 150 18.03 10.85 6.13
CA LYS A 150 17.30 11.79 5.24
C LYS A 150 17.47 11.46 3.76
N GLU A 151 18.65 10.96 3.41
CA GLU A 151 19.01 10.46 2.07
C GLU A 151 18.04 9.40 1.54
N MET A 152 17.51 8.52 2.41
CA MET A 152 16.56 7.47 2.00
C MET A 152 15.21 8.05 1.62
N ILE A 153 14.70 9.03 2.37
CA ILE A 153 13.41 9.69 2.10
C ILE A 153 13.50 10.48 0.78
N GLU A 154 14.63 11.13 0.54
CA GLU A 154 14.91 11.82 -0.72
C GLU A 154 15.03 10.84 -1.90
N LYS A 155 15.69 9.69 -1.71
CA LYS A 155 15.87 8.66 -2.75
C LYS A 155 14.57 7.91 -3.06
N TYR A 156 13.71 7.71 -2.06
CA TYR A 156 12.44 6.97 -2.18
C TYR A 156 11.28 7.74 -1.54
N PRO A 157 10.74 8.77 -2.22
CA PRO A 157 9.59 9.51 -1.74
C PRO A 157 8.38 8.59 -1.51
N GLY A 158 7.77 8.67 -0.32
CA GLY A 158 6.63 7.84 0.07
C GLY A 158 6.99 6.45 0.64
N CYS A 159 8.28 6.13 0.80
CA CYS A 159 8.69 4.91 1.49
C CYS A 159 8.19 4.88 2.95
N TYR A 160 7.93 3.68 3.46
CA TYR A 160 7.60 3.50 4.88
C TYR A 160 8.83 2.98 5.62
N TYR A 161 9.25 3.73 6.63
CA TYR A 161 10.22 3.28 7.61
C TYR A 161 9.57 3.25 8.99
N VAL A 162 9.09 2.07 9.36
CA VAL A 162 8.10 1.91 10.45
C VAL A 162 8.55 0.82 11.41
N PRO A 163 8.18 0.92 12.70
CA PRO A 163 8.58 -0.06 13.70
C PRO A 163 7.97 -1.44 13.41
N ILE A 164 8.65 -2.52 13.77
CA ILE A 164 8.11 -3.89 13.61
C ILE A 164 6.93 -4.22 14.55
N LYS A 165 6.63 -3.33 15.50
CA LYS A 165 5.56 -3.46 16.49
C LYS A 165 4.90 -2.11 16.70
N GLU A 166 3.57 -2.10 16.73
CA GLU A 166 2.84 -0.89 17.11
C GLU A 166 3.10 -0.52 18.57
N ARG A 167 3.40 0.76 18.81
CA ARG A 167 3.48 1.28 20.17
C ARG A 167 2.06 1.39 20.72
N ILE A 168 1.72 0.51 21.65
CA ILE A 168 0.51 0.69 22.46
C ILE A 168 0.75 1.90 23.37
N ILE A 169 0.20 3.05 22.99
CA ILE A 169 0.19 4.24 23.87
C ILE A 169 -0.83 3.96 24.97
N LYS A 170 -0.39 3.42 26.11
CA LYS A 170 -1.22 3.37 27.32
C LYS A 170 -1.39 4.79 27.84
N LEU A 171 -2.52 5.43 27.51
CA LEU A 171 -2.95 6.69 28.10
C LEU A 171 -3.11 6.51 29.61
N HIS A 172 -2.15 7.02 30.39
CA HIS A 172 -2.31 7.17 31.82
C HIS A 172 -3.01 8.50 32.07
N ARG A 173 -4.21 8.45 32.64
CA ARG A 173 -4.83 9.65 33.24
C ARG A 173 -4.11 9.90 34.57
N TYR A 174 -3.48 11.06 34.69
CA TYR A 174 -3.06 11.63 35.97
C TYR A 174 -4.23 12.40 36.58
#